data_AF-A0A3P7QDH8-F1
#
_entry.id   AF-A0A3P7QDH8-F1
#
_cell.length_a   1.000
_cell.length_b   1.000
_cell.length_c   1.000
_cell.angle_alpha   90.00
_cell.angle_beta   90.00
_cell.angle_gamma   90.00
#
_symmetry.space_group_name_H-M   'P 1'
#
loop_
_entity.id
_entity.type
_entity.pdbx_description
1 polymer ?
#
loop_
_entity_poly.entity_id
_entity_poly.type
_entity_poly.pdbx_seq_one_letter_code
_entity_poly.pdbx_strand_id
1 'polypeptide(L)'
;MPLPKAPQMVPMCRSWLAKYVDNGGGHISLEKTAVYGDIEFPKVLTVEQLQDELDEIERFLDKQECPSVFCHNDIVPANVLLRERGLDEGDVIDESRLVLIDFEFGSYNHRAYEIANSMTEHGMTYGTSKHPYYDTDTRIMEDEDFARTYCSSYVDQLYKVTALELKSKIAYKSF
;
A
#
# COMPACT_ATOMS: atom_id res chain seq x y z
N MET A 1 0.89 24.10 5.90
CA MET A 1 0.66 23.27 7.10
C MET A 1 1.56 22.05 6.99
N PRO A 2 2.41 21.73 7.98
CA PRO A 2 3.15 20.47 7.96
C PRO A 2 2.19 19.29 8.02
N LEU A 3 2.48 18.22 7.26
CA LEU A 3 1.70 16.98 7.33
C LEU A 3 1.83 16.34 8.73
N PRO A 4 0.76 15.77 9.31
CA PRO A 4 0.86 14.96 10.51
C PRO A 4 1.84 13.82 10.28
N LYS A 5 2.73 13.58 11.26
CA LYS A 5 3.75 12.50 11.18
C LYS A 5 3.31 11.19 11.84
N ALA A 6 2.13 11.16 12.43
CA ALA A 6 1.54 9.93 12.95
C ALA A 6 0.88 9.15 11.79
N PRO A 7 0.69 7.83 11.92
CA PRO A 7 -0.03 7.05 10.91
C PRO A 7 -1.42 7.61 10.62
N GLN A 8 -1.76 7.80 9.35
CA GLN A 8 -2.99 8.49 8.92
C GLN A 8 -4.07 7.58 8.33
N MET A 9 -3.80 6.29 8.10
CA MET A 9 -4.76 5.39 7.43
C MET A 9 -6.08 5.23 8.19
N VAL A 10 -6.04 4.83 9.47
CA VAL A 10 -7.26 4.67 10.27
C VAL A 10 -8.03 6.00 10.41
N PRO A 11 -7.39 7.16 10.72
CA PRO A 11 -8.08 8.45 10.68
C PRO A 11 -8.75 8.78 9.34
N MET A 12 -8.10 8.43 8.22
CA MET A 12 -8.65 8.63 6.87
C MET A 12 -9.89 7.76 6.66
N CYS A 13 -9.83 6.46 6.98
CA CYS A 13 -10.96 5.55 6.87
C CYS A 13 -12.15 6.01 7.73
N ARG A 14 -11.90 6.44 8.98
CA ARG A 14 -12.96 7.00 9.85
C ARG A 14 -13.60 8.26 9.26
N SER A 15 -12.79 9.16 8.69
CA SER A 15 -13.27 10.36 8.01
C SER A 15 -14.15 10.02 6.81
N TRP A 16 -13.77 9.03 6.02
CA TRP A 16 -14.57 8.58 4.88
C TRP A 16 -15.86 7.88 5.31
N LEU A 17 -15.82 7.04 6.34
CA LEU A 17 -17.03 6.40 6.88
C LEU A 17 -18.01 7.44 7.43
N ALA A 18 -17.52 8.47 8.14
CA ALA A 18 -18.35 9.58 8.60
C ALA A 18 -19.00 10.32 7.42
N LYS A 19 -18.22 10.65 6.38
CA LYS A 19 -18.75 11.27 5.15
C LYS A 19 -19.76 10.37 4.44
N TYR A 20 -19.53 9.07 4.39
CA TYR A 20 -20.47 8.12 3.80
C TYR A 20 -21.83 8.20 4.52
N VAL A 21 -21.83 8.17 5.86
CA VAL A 21 -23.04 8.30 6.69
C VAL A 21 -23.70 9.67 6.51
N ASP A 22 -22.93 10.76 6.54
CA ASP A 22 -23.44 12.14 6.37
C ASP A 22 -24.13 12.33 5.01
N ASN A 23 -23.71 11.59 3.98
CA ASN A 23 -24.32 11.60 2.66
C ASN A 23 -25.50 10.61 2.51
N GLY A 24 -26.02 10.07 3.63
CA GLY A 24 -27.15 9.14 3.63
C GLY A 24 -26.78 7.68 3.37
N GLY A 25 -25.50 7.34 3.46
CA GLY A 25 -25.01 5.98 3.41
C GLY A 25 -25.57 5.12 4.55
N GLY A 26 -25.74 3.83 4.29
CA GLY A 26 -26.36 2.89 5.21
C GLY A 26 -25.74 1.49 5.10
N HIS A 27 -26.58 0.48 5.03
CA HIS A 27 -26.08 -0.89 4.85
C HIS A 27 -25.57 -1.10 3.42
N ILE A 28 -24.51 -1.89 3.30
CA ILE A 28 -23.88 -2.26 2.02
C ILE A 28 -24.19 -3.72 1.74
N SER A 29 -24.84 -3.99 0.60
CA SER A 29 -25.02 -5.35 0.11
C SER A 29 -23.72 -5.82 -0.54
N LEU A 30 -23.13 -6.90 -0.02
CA LEU A 30 -21.90 -7.46 -0.55
C LEU A 30 -22.22 -8.51 -1.62
N GLU A 31 -21.49 -8.43 -2.73
CA GLU A 31 -21.54 -9.41 -3.82
C GLU A 31 -20.14 -9.95 -4.07
N LYS A 32 -20.04 -11.25 -4.34
CA LYS A 32 -18.75 -11.86 -4.69
C LYS A 32 -18.40 -11.47 -6.14
N THR A 33 -17.21 -10.92 -6.32
CA THR A 33 -16.68 -10.54 -7.63
C THR A 33 -15.53 -11.49 -8.03
N ALA A 34 -14.31 -10.99 -8.22
CA ALA A 34 -13.17 -11.75 -8.75
C ALA A 34 -12.34 -12.48 -7.68
N VAL A 35 -12.89 -12.70 -6.49
CA VAL A 35 -12.16 -13.36 -5.41
C VAL A 35 -12.20 -14.88 -5.58
N TYR A 36 -11.01 -15.48 -5.76
CA TYR A 36 -10.85 -16.92 -5.90
C TYR A 36 -10.92 -17.64 -4.55
N GLY A 37 -11.54 -18.82 -4.51
CA GLY A 37 -11.72 -19.63 -3.29
C GLY A 37 -13.08 -19.46 -2.60
N ASP A 38 -13.37 -20.36 -1.66
CA ASP A 38 -14.61 -20.37 -0.87
C ASP A 38 -14.47 -19.45 0.35
N ILE A 39 -14.67 -18.15 0.14
CA ILE A 39 -14.69 -17.15 1.20
C ILE A 39 -16.12 -16.94 1.66
N GLU A 40 -16.36 -17.12 2.96
CA GLU A 40 -17.60 -16.72 3.61
C GLU A 40 -17.53 -15.23 3.98
N PHE A 41 -18.55 -14.48 3.61
CA PHE A 41 -18.69 -13.07 3.95
C PHE A 41 -20.16 -12.74 4.23
N PRO A 42 -20.45 -11.74 5.08
CA PRO A 42 -21.82 -11.34 5.36
C PRO A 42 -22.48 -10.78 4.09
N LYS A 43 -23.73 -11.16 3.81
CA LYS A 43 -24.47 -10.60 2.65
C LYS A 43 -24.73 -9.11 2.76
N VAL A 44 -24.83 -8.61 3.99
CA VAL A 44 -25.09 -7.22 4.31
C VAL A 44 -24.10 -6.79 5.38
N LEU A 45 -23.40 -5.70 5.11
CA LEU A 45 -22.49 -5.05 6.04
C LEU A 45 -23.13 -3.76 6.54
N THR A 46 -23.20 -3.61 7.86
CA THR A 46 -23.75 -2.39 8.49
C THR A 46 -22.66 -1.37 8.77
N VAL A 47 -23.07 -0.11 8.94
CA VAL A 47 -22.16 0.97 9.37
C VAL A 47 -21.55 0.66 10.74
N GLU A 48 -22.31 0.08 11.66
CA GLU A 48 -21.83 -0.33 12.98
C GLU A 48 -20.74 -1.40 12.86
N GLN A 49 -20.95 -2.43 12.02
CA GLN A 49 -19.91 -3.43 11.75
C GLN A 49 -18.65 -2.80 11.15
N LEU A 50 -18.78 -1.85 10.22
CA LEU A 50 -17.60 -1.13 9.69
C LEU A 50 -16.86 -0.33 10.76
N GLN A 51 -17.56 0.25 11.74
CA GLN A 51 -16.95 0.93 12.88
C GLN A 51 -16.22 -0.06 13.77
N ASP A 52 -16.84 -1.20 14.09
CA ASP A 52 -16.24 -2.26 14.90
C ASP A 52 -14.96 -2.83 14.26
N GLU A 53 -14.96 -3.03 12.94
CA GLU A 53 -13.77 -3.48 12.20
C GLU A 53 -12.65 -2.42 12.23
N LEU A 54 -12.97 -1.14 12.06
CA LEU A 54 -11.99 -0.06 12.20
C LEU A 54 -11.41 0.03 13.62
N ASP A 55 -12.25 -0.19 14.64
CA ASP A 55 -11.81 -0.24 16.02
C ASP A 55 -10.87 -1.43 16.28
N GLU A 56 -11.13 -2.59 15.67
CA GLU A 56 -10.24 -3.75 15.78
C GLU A 56 -8.89 -3.52 15.08
N ILE A 57 -8.91 -2.95 13.87
CA ILE A 57 -7.70 -2.58 13.15
C ILE A 57 -6.86 -1.60 13.98
N GLU A 58 -7.48 -0.55 14.56
CA GLU A 58 -6.77 0.41 15.41
C GLU A 58 -6.16 -0.26 16.65
N ARG A 59 -6.93 -1.08 17.36
CA ARG A 59 -6.45 -1.86 18.52
C ARG A 59 -5.29 -2.79 18.18
N PHE A 60 -5.31 -3.38 16.99
CA PHE A 60 -4.24 -4.26 16.52
C PHE A 60 -2.97 -3.46 16.21
N LEU A 61 -3.11 -2.35 15.47
CA LEU A 61 -2.01 -1.50 15.04
C LEU A 61 -1.33 -0.78 16.21
N ASP A 62 -2.08 -0.37 17.23
CA ASP A 62 -1.56 0.26 18.46
C ASP A 62 -0.55 -0.63 19.21
N LYS A 63 -0.60 -1.95 18.99
CA LYS A 63 0.32 -2.92 19.61
C LYS A 63 1.57 -3.19 18.78
N GLN A 64 1.66 -2.66 17.56
CA GLN A 64 2.77 -2.96 16.65
C GLN A 64 3.88 -1.91 16.77
N GLU A 65 5.12 -2.37 16.95
CA GLU A 65 6.30 -1.53 16.88
C GLU A 65 6.68 -1.26 15.42
N CYS A 66 5.87 -0.47 14.70
CA CYS A 66 6.12 -0.13 13.30
C CYS A 66 6.35 1.38 13.12
N PRO A 67 7.49 1.81 12.55
CA PRO A 67 7.79 3.22 12.37
C PRO A 67 6.79 3.87 11.42
N SER A 68 6.40 5.10 11.74
CA SER A 68 5.68 5.95 10.81
C SER A 68 6.66 6.63 9.85
N VAL A 69 6.43 6.44 8.55
CA VAL A 69 7.22 7.01 7.46
C VAL A 69 6.26 7.62 6.44
N PHE A 70 6.77 8.46 5.53
CA PHE A 70 5.95 8.93 4.42
C PHE A 70 5.73 7.77 3.44
N CYS A 71 4.48 7.38 3.28
CA CYS A 71 4.01 6.33 2.38
C CYS A 71 3.24 6.98 1.22
N HIS A 72 3.32 6.34 0.06
CA HIS A 72 2.45 6.58 -1.09
C HIS A 72 1.03 6.08 -0.81
N ASN A 73 0.90 4.93 -0.15
CA ASN A 73 -0.34 4.22 0.18
C ASN A 73 -1.13 3.68 -1.02
N ASP A 74 -0.57 3.73 -2.23
CA ASP A 74 -1.24 3.32 -3.47
C ASP A 74 -0.23 2.94 -4.58
N ILE A 75 0.74 2.10 -4.23
CA ILE A 75 1.74 1.62 -5.19
C ILE A 75 1.12 0.52 -6.06
N VAL A 76 0.43 0.92 -7.11
CA VAL A 76 -0.11 0.05 -8.17
C VAL A 76 0.76 0.13 -9.43
N PRO A 77 0.71 -0.86 -10.35
CA PRO A 77 1.50 -0.83 -11.59
C PRO A 77 1.32 0.44 -12.42
N ALA A 78 0.11 1.03 -12.43
CA ALA A 78 -0.17 2.28 -13.15
C ALA A 78 0.58 3.50 -12.58
N ASN A 79 0.98 3.45 -11.29
CA ASN A 79 1.67 4.53 -10.59
C ASN A 79 3.21 4.37 -10.60
N VAL A 80 3.72 3.31 -11.23
CA VAL A 80 5.16 3.03 -11.39
C VAL A 80 5.56 3.15 -12.85
N LEU A 81 6.09 4.31 -13.23
CA LEU A 81 6.49 4.57 -14.62
C LEU A 81 7.95 4.21 -14.86
N LEU A 82 8.23 3.66 -16.04
CA LEU A 82 9.59 3.44 -16.53
C LEU A 82 9.96 4.56 -17.51
N ARG A 83 10.99 5.36 -17.20
CA ARG A 83 11.48 6.38 -18.13
C ARG A 83 12.04 5.75 -19.40
N GLU A 84 11.52 6.15 -20.55
CA GLU A 84 12.00 5.68 -21.85
C GLU A 84 13.44 6.13 -22.12
N ARG A 85 14.27 5.15 -22.47
CA ARG A 85 15.60 5.32 -23.05
C ARG A 85 15.81 4.04 -23.83
N GLY A 86 15.92 4.12 -25.16
CA GLY A 86 15.87 3.01 -26.12
C GLY A 86 16.12 1.64 -25.47
N LEU A 87 15.03 0.97 -25.13
CA LEU A 87 15.05 -0.36 -24.52
C LEU A 87 15.02 -1.36 -25.68
N ASP A 88 16.01 -2.24 -25.73
CA ASP A 88 15.91 -3.45 -26.54
C ASP A 88 15.18 -4.52 -25.70
N GLU A 89 14.45 -5.44 -26.36
CA GLU A 89 13.81 -6.57 -25.66
C GLU A 89 14.87 -7.40 -24.92
N GLY A 90 14.74 -7.52 -23.59
CA GLY A 90 15.62 -8.33 -22.73
C GLY A 90 16.58 -7.56 -21.83
N ASP A 91 16.56 -6.23 -21.86
CA ASP A 91 17.39 -5.41 -20.96
C ASP A 91 16.95 -5.54 -19.49
N VAL A 92 17.94 -5.63 -18.60
CA VAL A 92 17.72 -5.51 -17.14
C VAL A 92 17.20 -4.10 -16.86
N ILE A 93 16.04 -4.00 -16.19
CA ILE A 93 15.47 -2.71 -15.79
C ILE A 93 16.42 -2.03 -14.81
N ASP A 94 16.98 -0.89 -15.22
CA ASP A 94 17.70 0.01 -14.32
C ASP A 94 16.69 0.69 -13.39
N GLU A 95 16.72 0.30 -12.11
CA GLU A 95 15.84 0.79 -11.04
C GLU A 95 15.84 2.33 -10.92
N SER A 96 16.92 3.01 -11.31
CA SER A 96 17.00 4.48 -11.28
C SER A 96 16.06 5.16 -12.29
N ARG A 97 15.53 4.39 -13.24
CA ARG A 97 14.57 4.85 -14.26
C ARG A 97 13.14 4.74 -13.79
N LEU A 98 12.87 4.00 -12.72
CA LEU A 98 11.54 3.92 -12.13
C LEU A 98 11.18 5.27 -11.50
N VAL A 99 9.93 5.68 -11.70
CA VAL A 99 9.37 6.91 -11.14
C VAL A 99 8.02 6.58 -10.55
N LEU A 100 7.87 6.88 -9.25
CA LEU A 100 6.58 6.85 -8.58
C LEU A 100 5.84 8.16 -8.85
N ILE A 101 4.56 8.05 -9.22
CA ILE A 101 3.67 9.17 -9.48
C ILE A 101 2.36 8.99 -8.72
N ASP A 102 1.53 10.03 -8.69
CA ASP A 102 0.16 9.98 -8.13
C ASP A 102 0.08 9.77 -6.61
N PHE A 103 0.61 10.73 -5.85
CA PHE A 103 0.60 10.73 -4.38
C PHE A 103 -0.75 11.20 -3.79
N GLU A 104 -1.90 10.89 -4.42
CA GLU A 104 -3.20 11.39 -3.93
C GLU A 104 -3.56 10.87 -2.52
N PHE A 105 -3.12 9.66 -2.19
CA PHE A 105 -3.25 9.06 -0.84
C PHE A 105 -1.97 9.23 0.00
N GLY A 106 -0.98 9.97 -0.49
CA GLY A 106 0.34 10.12 0.14
C GLY A 106 0.26 10.75 1.54
N SER A 107 0.74 10.04 2.56
CA SER A 107 0.69 10.49 3.95
C SER A 107 1.68 9.75 4.84
N TYR A 108 1.91 10.22 6.07
CA TYR A 108 2.65 9.42 7.03
C TYR A 108 1.81 8.22 7.47
N ASN A 109 2.38 7.03 7.36
CA ASN A 109 1.72 5.78 7.70
C ASN A 109 2.73 4.75 8.23
N HIS A 110 2.24 3.63 8.75
CA HIS A 110 3.11 2.51 9.12
C HIS A 110 3.82 1.99 7.89
N ARG A 111 5.15 1.86 7.94
CA ARG A 111 5.93 1.28 6.83
C ARG A 111 5.41 -0.09 6.38
N ALA A 112 4.99 -0.91 7.34
CA ALA A 112 4.45 -2.25 7.06
C ALA A 112 3.17 -2.20 6.20
N TYR A 113 2.40 -1.11 6.28
CA TYR A 113 1.20 -0.93 5.46
C TYR A 113 1.55 -0.84 3.97
N GLU A 114 2.53 -0.02 3.60
CA GLU A 114 2.95 0.12 2.19
C GLU A 114 3.50 -1.19 1.62
N ILE A 115 4.26 -1.91 2.44
CA ILE A 115 4.82 -3.22 2.08
C ILE A 115 3.68 -4.22 1.86
N ALA A 116 2.72 -4.28 2.79
CA ALA A 116 1.56 -5.15 2.66
C ALA A 116 0.71 -4.79 1.43
N ASN A 117 0.48 -3.50 1.17
CA ASN A 117 -0.21 -3.03 -0.02
C ASN A 117 0.48 -3.52 -1.30
N SER A 118 1.81 -3.41 -1.37
CA SER A 118 2.58 -3.88 -2.51
C SER A 118 2.46 -5.41 -2.73
N MET A 119 2.36 -6.20 -1.64
CA MET A 119 2.12 -7.64 -1.72
C MET A 119 0.72 -7.96 -2.21
N THR A 120 -0.30 -7.26 -1.71
CA THR A 120 -1.68 -7.39 -2.19
C THR A 120 -1.78 -7.06 -3.67
N GLU A 121 -1.18 -5.94 -4.10
CA GLU A 121 -1.16 -5.52 -5.51
C GLU A 121 -0.45 -6.51 -6.44
N HIS A 122 0.52 -7.28 -5.93
CA HIS A 122 1.18 -8.31 -6.71
C HIS A 122 0.21 -9.42 -7.17
N GLY A 123 -0.84 -9.69 -6.38
CA GLY A 123 -1.90 -10.62 -6.73
C GLY A 123 -3.08 -10.01 -7.49
N MET A 124 -3.01 -8.73 -7.87
CA MET A 124 -4.07 -8.04 -8.60
C MET A 124 -3.77 -8.01 -10.11
N THR A 125 -4.77 -8.34 -10.93
CA THR A 125 -4.72 -8.14 -12.39
C THR A 125 -5.79 -7.17 -12.82
N TYR A 126 -5.39 -6.05 -13.44
CA TYR A 126 -6.29 -5.01 -13.92
C TYR A 126 -6.50 -5.08 -15.44
N GLY A 127 -7.58 -4.46 -15.91
CA GLY A 127 -7.85 -4.33 -17.35
C GLY A 127 -8.33 -5.63 -18.01
N THR A 128 -8.96 -6.52 -17.25
CA THR A 128 -9.52 -7.75 -17.81
C THR A 128 -10.73 -7.43 -18.70
N SER A 129 -11.02 -8.29 -19.68
CA SER A 129 -12.04 -8.00 -20.70
C SER A 129 -13.49 -8.19 -20.25
N LYS A 130 -13.72 -8.69 -19.04
CA LYS A 130 -15.05 -9.04 -18.52
C LYS A 130 -15.23 -8.46 -17.13
N HIS A 131 -16.47 -8.07 -16.81
CA HIS A 131 -16.85 -7.68 -15.46
C HIS A 131 -16.32 -8.70 -14.42
N PRO A 132 -15.67 -8.27 -13.33
CA PRO A 132 -15.59 -6.89 -12.82
C PRO A 132 -14.40 -6.06 -13.36
N TYR A 133 -13.76 -6.50 -14.44
CA TYR A 133 -12.62 -5.84 -15.12
C TYR A 133 -11.29 -5.89 -14.35
N TYR A 134 -11.24 -6.70 -13.30
CA TYR A 134 -10.04 -7.12 -12.59
C TYR A 134 -10.14 -8.60 -12.21
N ASP A 135 -9.01 -9.18 -11.82
CA ASP A 135 -8.90 -10.52 -11.23
C ASP A 135 -8.00 -10.49 -10.00
N THR A 136 -8.15 -11.48 -9.11
CA THR A 136 -7.36 -11.58 -7.87
C THR A 136 -6.83 -12.99 -7.66
N ASP A 137 -5.57 -13.12 -7.24
CA ASP A 137 -4.98 -14.38 -6.83
C ASP A 137 -4.38 -14.25 -5.43
N THR A 138 -5.13 -14.73 -4.43
CA THR A 138 -4.71 -14.68 -3.02
C THR A 138 -3.44 -15.49 -2.76
N ARG A 139 -3.14 -16.51 -3.57
CA ARG A 139 -1.91 -17.30 -3.41
C ARG A 139 -0.67 -16.48 -3.76
N ILE A 140 -0.79 -15.53 -4.69
CA ILE A 140 0.27 -14.60 -5.04
C ILE A 140 0.39 -13.50 -3.98
N MET A 141 -0.74 -13.04 -3.43
CA MET A 141 -0.75 -12.07 -2.33
C MET A 141 -0.06 -12.61 -1.07
N GLU A 142 -0.14 -13.93 -0.86
CA GLU A 142 0.43 -14.65 0.29
C GLU A 142 1.75 -15.36 -0.05
N ASP A 143 2.39 -15.03 -1.18
CA ASP A 143 3.67 -15.63 -1.59
C ASP A 143 4.81 -15.20 -0.66
N GLU A 144 5.26 -16.14 0.19
CA GLU A 144 6.36 -15.90 1.13
C GLU A 144 7.70 -15.63 0.45
N ASP A 145 7.97 -16.23 -0.70
CA ASP A 145 9.24 -16.04 -1.42
C ASP A 145 9.29 -14.64 -2.03
N PHE A 146 8.17 -14.17 -2.59
CA PHE A 146 8.02 -12.79 -3.01
C PHE A 146 8.17 -11.84 -1.81
N ALA A 147 7.50 -12.12 -0.69
CA ALA A 147 7.57 -11.29 0.50
C ALA A 147 8.99 -11.16 1.06
N ARG A 148 9.75 -12.26 1.11
CA ARG A 148 11.17 -12.28 1.52
C ARG A 148 12.03 -11.47 0.56
N THR A 149 11.82 -11.64 -0.74
CA THR A 149 12.59 -10.92 -1.78
C THR A 149 12.35 -9.41 -1.71
N TYR A 150 11.07 -9.00 -1.60
CA TYR A 150 10.68 -7.60 -1.47
C TYR A 150 11.26 -6.97 -0.20
N CYS A 151 11.06 -7.61 0.95
CA CYS A 151 11.55 -7.10 2.24
C CYS A 151 13.08 -6.99 2.26
N SER A 152 13.79 -7.99 1.70
CA SER A 152 15.26 -7.97 1.63
C SER A 152 15.76 -6.81 0.77
N SER A 153 15.16 -6.63 -0.42
CA SER A 153 15.51 -5.53 -1.32
C SER A 153 15.24 -4.16 -0.69
N TYR A 154 14.11 -4.02 0.01
CA TYR A 154 13.78 -2.80 0.75
C TYR A 154 14.81 -2.49 1.84
N VAL A 155 15.18 -3.49 2.64
CA VAL A 155 16.15 -3.33 3.74
C VAL A 155 17.54 -3.00 3.19
N ASP A 156 17.98 -3.66 2.13
CA ASP A 156 19.24 -3.37 1.45
C ASP A 156 19.29 -1.91 0.97
N GLN A 157 18.21 -1.43 0.37
CA GLN A 157 18.12 -0.04 -0.08
C GLN A 157 18.11 0.95 1.09
N LEU A 158 17.40 0.63 2.17
CA LEU A 158 17.37 1.45 3.38
C LEU A 158 18.79 1.60 3.97
N TYR A 159 19.59 0.52 4.02
CA TYR A 159 20.97 0.58 4.48
C TYR A 159 21.86 1.43 3.56
N LYS A 160 21.74 1.26 2.24
CA LYS A 160 22.49 2.08 1.27
C LYS A 160 22.21 3.57 1.45
N VAL A 161 20.94 3.97 1.54
CA VAL A 161 20.54 5.38 1.75
C VAL A 161 21.04 5.90 3.09
N THR A 162 20.85 5.16 4.17
CA THR A 162 21.31 5.56 5.51
C THR A 162 22.82 5.77 5.55
N ALA A 163 23.59 4.87 4.93
CA ALA A 163 25.04 5.00 4.84
C ALA A 163 25.47 6.25 4.05
N LEU A 164 24.76 6.59 2.96
CA LEU A 164 25.01 7.80 2.17
C LEU A 164 24.70 9.07 2.97
N GLU A 165 23.61 9.11 3.73
CA GLU A 165 23.26 10.23 4.59
C GLU A 165 24.26 10.46 5.73
N LEU A 166 24.77 9.38 6.33
CA LEU A 166 25.80 9.47 7.36
C LEU A 166 27.10 10.03 6.79
N LYS A 167 27.51 9.56 5.60
CA LYS A 167 28.70 10.07 4.90
C LYS A 167 28.55 11.56 4.57
N SER A 168 27.39 12.00 4.08
CA SER A 168 27.16 13.42 3.76
C SER A 168 27.21 14.28 5.03
N LYS A 169 26.56 13.87 6.13
CA LYS A 169 26.59 14.58 7.42
C LYS A 169 28.01 14.69 8.02
N ILE A 170 28.87 13.68 7.84
CA ILE A 170 30.27 13.74 8.27
C ILE A 170 31.07 14.72 7.39
N ALA A 171 30.86 14.69 6.07
CA ALA A 171 31.53 15.61 5.15
C ALA A 171 31.21 17.08 5.44
N TYR A 172 29.97 17.41 5.82
CA TYR A 172 29.57 18.78 6.20
C TYR A 172 30.08 19.24 7.58
N LYS A 173 30.48 18.32 8.48
CA LYS A 173 31.07 18.66 9.79
C LYS A 173 32.59 18.85 9.75
N SER A 174 33.21 18.63 8.60
CA SER A 174 34.67 18.68 8.42
C SER A 174 35.16 20.01 7.83
N PHE A 175 34.30 21.04 7.82
CA PHE A 175 34.59 22.42 7.41
C PHE A 175 34.31 23.40 8.54
#